data_AF-A0A958W5M8-F1
#
_entry.id   AF-A0A958W5M8-F1
#
_cell.length_a   1.000
_cell.length_b   1.000
_cell.length_c   1.000
_cell.angle_alpha   90.00
_cell.angle_beta   90.00
_cell.angle_gamma   90.00
#
_symmetry.space_group_name_H-M   'P 1'
#
loop_
_entity.id
_entity.type
_entity.pdbx_description
1 polymer ?
#
loop_
_entity_poly.entity_id
_entity_poly.type
_entity_poly.pdbx_seq_one_letter_code
_entity_poly.pdbx_strand_id
1 'polypeptide(L)'
;MAVLAIVMFTLGIIIYLVYKLRVSLVHDYKQKHDFINANEIKWYKWVLYIFGLGAAMIVNLYGAGKIAEVGVWFFVRLFMSLAGATMVGYVGALVLEYYYPTKLNKKLKKWRYLPRTNPKTKNKMRLLSEAEEDVHLDEGMQAEENVFSIDYDVWIDEKTGDIKIEKYDGHLIALRCGNCGFYTMKVVREEIIEHHSDGSPSELLKHYQCSYCKNVRATQFHVSRKEGEDYKLEKPHFVRNTKDIDLVRVEIHSSLKGKKHYEFQTVEQAQKFLEEFDFDKGR
;
A
#
# COMPACT_ATOMS: atom_id res chain seq x y z
N MET A 1 -2.74 35.76 -8.21
CA MET A 1 -3.20 35.01 -7.02
C MET A 1 -4.67 34.59 -7.10
N ALA A 2 -5.63 35.49 -7.36
CA ALA A 2 -7.05 35.11 -7.48
C ALA A 2 -7.32 34.07 -8.57
N VAL A 3 -6.79 34.27 -9.78
CA VAL A 3 -6.89 33.29 -10.89
C VAL A 3 -6.25 31.94 -10.49
N LEU A 4 -5.11 31.97 -9.82
CA LEU A 4 -4.43 30.76 -9.35
C LEU A 4 -5.27 30.00 -8.31
N ALA A 5 -5.93 30.70 -7.38
CA ALA A 5 -6.85 30.06 -6.44
C ALA A 5 -7.96 29.32 -7.17
N ILE A 6 -8.60 29.97 -8.16
CA ILE A 6 -9.66 29.36 -8.99
C ILE A 6 -9.11 28.13 -9.72
N VAL A 7 -7.92 28.22 -10.31
CA VAL A 7 -7.26 27.09 -10.98
C VAL A 7 -7.04 25.91 -10.01
N MET A 8 -6.61 26.16 -8.77
CA MET A 8 -6.41 25.10 -7.79
C MET A 8 -7.73 24.43 -7.36
N PHE A 9 -8.78 25.21 -7.08
CA PHE A 9 -10.08 24.62 -6.75
C PHE A 9 -10.70 23.85 -7.91
N THR A 10 -10.60 24.38 -9.13
CA THR A 10 -11.08 23.67 -10.34
C THR A 10 -10.30 22.37 -10.56
N LEU A 11 -8.98 22.38 -10.39
CA LEU A 11 -8.16 21.16 -10.47
C LEU A 11 -8.58 20.11 -9.42
N GLY A 12 -8.83 20.52 -8.17
CA GLY A 12 -9.30 19.60 -7.13
C GLY A 12 -10.66 18.98 -7.46
N ILE A 13 -11.59 19.77 -8.03
CA ILE A 13 -12.88 19.27 -8.52
C ILE A 13 -12.67 18.29 -9.68
N ILE A 14 -11.79 18.61 -10.64
CA ILE A 14 -11.49 17.71 -11.77
C ILE A 14 -10.95 16.37 -11.27
N ILE A 15 -10.01 16.36 -10.31
CA ILE A 15 -9.46 15.12 -9.73
C ILE A 15 -10.56 14.29 -9.06
N TYR A 16 -11.45 14.94 -8.31
CA TYR A 16 -12.61 14.28 -7.72
C TYR A 16 -13.53 13.66 -8.80
N LEU A 17 -13.83 14.40 -9.87
CA LEU A 17 -14.67 13.91 -10.97
C LEU A 17 -14.00 12.77 -11.74
N VAL A 18 -12.69 12.84 -11.99
CA VAL A 18 -11.91 11.76 -12.61
C VAL A 18 -11.98 10.50 -11.76
N TYR A 19 -11.84 10.61 -10.44
CA TYR A 19 -12.02 9.47 -9.55
C TYR A 19 -13.43 8.87 -9.66
N LYS A 20 -14.48 9.71 -9.61
CA LYS A 20 -15.86 9.24 -9.75
C LYS A 20 -16.13 8.57 -11.10
N LEU A 21 -15.57 9.12 -12.18
CA LEU A 21 -15.65 8.53 -13.50
C LEU A 21 -14.98 7.16 -13.53
N ARG A 22 -13.75 7.04 -12.98
CA ARG A 22 -13.04 5.76 -12.87
C ARG A 22 -13.86 4.72 -12.10
N VAL A 23 -14.45 5.09 -10.96
CA VAL A 23 -15.34 4.19 -10.21
C VAL A 23 -16.56 3.79 -11.04
N SER A 24 -17.16 4.72 -11.79
CA SER A 24 -18.33 4.45 -12.62
C SER A 24 -18.05 3.47 -13.77
N LEU A 25 -16.84 3.51 -14.34
CA LEU A 25 -16.40 2.65 -15.44
C LEU A 25 -16.19 1.18 -15.00
N VAL A 26 -16.00 0.92 -13.71
CA VAL A 26 -15.89 -0.46 -13.20
C VAL A 26 -17.28 -1.08 -13.10
N HIS A 27 -17.57 -2.03 -13.99
CA HIS A 27 -18.88 -2.70 -14.06
C HIS A 27 -19.03 -3.81 -13.03
N ASP A 28 -18.00 -4.66 -12.85
CA ASP A 28 -18.06 -5.76 -11.89
C ASP A 28 -18.06 -5.22 -10.45
N TYR A 29 -18.97 -5.75 -9.63
CA TYR A 29 -19.16 -5.25 -8.27
C TYR A 29 -17.99 -5.58 -7.35
N LYS A 30 -17.33 -6.73 -7.53
CA LYS A 30 -16.14 -7.09 -6.75
C LYS A 30 -14.97 -6.17 -7.09
N GLN A 31 -14.70 -5.99 -8.38
CA GLN A 31 -13.65 -5.07 -8.82
C GLN A 31 -13.92 -3.63 -8.35
N LYS A 32 -15.19 -3.20 -8.37
CA LYS A 32 -15.60 -1.87 -7.88
C LYS A 32 -15.38 -1.75 -6.37
N HIS A 33 -15.73 -2.78 -5.59
CA HIS A 33 -15.45 -2.84 -4.15
C HIS A 33 -13.95 -2.65 -3.88
N ASP A 34 -13.10 -3.45 -4.51
CA ASP A 34 -11.65 -3.45 -4.27
C ASP A 34 -10.99 -2.15 -4.69
N PHE A 35 -11.42 -1.62 -5.84
CA PHE A 35 -10.93 -0.33 -6.33
C PHE A 35 -11.27 0.80 -5.36
N ILE A 36 -12.49 0.83 -4.82
CA ILE A 36 -12.92 1.83 -3.84
C ILE A 36 -12.11 1.67 -2.53
N ASN A 37 -11.98 0.44 -2.02
CA ASN A 37 -11.26 0.17 -0.78
C ASN A 37 -9.79 0.63 -0.85
N ALA A 38 -9.10 0.32 -1.96
CA ALA A 38 -7.68 0.62 -2.13
C ALA A 38 -7.37 2.10 -2.42
N ASN A 39 -8.32 2.85 -3.00
CA ASN A 39 -8.04 4.15 -3.63
C ASN A 39 -8.85 5.33 -3.08
N GLU A 40 -10.07 5.14 -2.55
CA GLU A 40 -10.97 6.28 -2.27
C GLU A 40 -10.36 7.32 -1.34
N ILE A 41 -9.81 6.87 -0.20
CA ILE A 41 -9.17 7.76 0.78
C ILE A 41 -7.97 8.46 0.16
N LYS A 42 -7.14 7.76 -0.62
CA LYS A 42 -5.94 8.33 -1.26
C LYS A 42 -6.32 9.45 -2.24
N TRP A 43 -7.32 9.23 -3.09
CA TRP A 43 -7.81 10.24 -4.03
C TRP A 43 -8.41 11.44 -3.31
N TYR A 44 -9.19 11.23 -2.26
CA TYR A 44 -9.77 12.33 -1.50
C TYR A 44 -8.71 13.15 -0.74
N LYS A 45 -7.65 12.52 -0.23
CA LYS A 45 -6.50 13.24 0.34
C LYS A 45 -5.85 14.17 -0.68
N TRP A 46 -5.62 13.70 -1.91
CA TRP A 46 -5.10 14.54 -3.00
C TRP A 46 -5.99 15.75 -3.31
N VAL A 47 -7.31 15.54 -3.35
CA VAL A 47 -8.27 16.65 -3.53
C VAL A 47 -8.15 17.68 -2.40
N LEU A 48 -8.07 17.23 -1.15
CA LEU A 48 -7.95 18.11 0.02
C LEU A 48 -6.61 18.86 0.07
N TYR A 49 -5.51 18.23 -0.35
CA TYR A 49 -4.22 18.91 -0.46
C TYR A 49 -4.27 20.02 -1.52
N ILE A 50 -4.92 19.79 -2.65
CA ILE A 50 -5.10 20.80 -3.69
C ILE A 50 -6.04 21.93 -3.24
N PHE A 51 -7.08 21.63 -2.48
CA PHE A 51 -7.91 22.65 -1.84
C PHE A 51 -7.14 23.44 -0.77
N GLY A 52 -6.24 22.80 -0.03
CA GLY A 52 -5.31 23.49 0.87
C GLY A 52 -4.41 24.47 0.14
N LEU A 53 -3.85 24.09 -1.01
CA LEU A 53 -3.11 25.02 -1.88
C LEU A 53 -3.98 26.16 -2.41
N GLY A 54 -5.23 25.89 -2.78
CA GLY A 54 -6.21 26.92 -3.15
C GLY A 54 -6.48 27.91 -2.00
N ALA A 55 -6.64 27.40 -0.77
CA ALA A 55 -6.79 28.22 0.43
C ALA A 55 -5.55 29.09 0.70
N ALA A 56 -4.35 28.56 0.48
CA ALA A 56 -3.09 29.32 0.56
C ALA A 56 -3.11 30.54 -0.37
N MET A 57 -3.58 30.36 -1.61
CA MET A 57 -3.68 31.43 -2.61
C MET A 57 -4.71 32.49 -2.22
N ILE A 58 -5.81 32.09 -1.56
CA ILE A 58 -6.82 33.01 -1.02
C ILE A 58 -6.26 33.80 0.17
N VAL A 59 -5.62 33.13 1.13
CA VAL A 59 -4.97 33.80 2.27
C VAL A 59 -3.95 34.81 1.78
N ASN A 60 -3.19 34.45 0.74
CA ASN A 60 -2.24 35.37 0.13
C ASN A 60 -2.92 36.57 -0.54
N LEU A 61 -4.14 36.44 -1.06
CA LEU A 61 -4.87 37.57 -1.67
C LEU A 61 -5.25 38.64 -0.63
N TYR A 62 -5.44 38.24 0.63
CA TYR A 62 -5.81 39.14 1.71
C TYR A 62 -4.70 40.18 1.95
N GLY A 63 -5.06 41.48 1.90
CA GLY A 63 -4.13 42.59 2.11
C GLY A 63 -3.17 42.89 0.95
N ALA A 64 -3.31 42.22 -0.20
CA ALA A 64 -2.39 42.37 -1.34
C ALA A 64 -2.30 43.81 -1.91
N GLY A 65 -3.38 44.60 -1.81
CA GLY A 65 -3.41 45.99 -2.31
C GLY A 65 -2.97 47.06 -1.31
N LYS A 66 -2.58 46.68 -0.09
CA LYS A 66 -2.27 47.64 1.00
C LYS A 66 -0.77 47.73 1.33
N ILE A 67 0.07 46.96 0.64
CA ILE A 67 1.48 46.80 0.98
C ILE A 67 2.29 47.01 -0.31
N ALA A 68 2.99 48.14 -0.39
CA ALA A 68 3.78 48.53 -1.56
C ALA A 68 5.27 48.15 -1.47
N GLU A 69 5.77 47.87 -0.26
CA GLU A 69 7.18 47.57 -0.03
C GLU A 69 7.43 46.08 0.25
N VAL A 70 8.43 45.51 -0.41
CA VAL A 70 8.87 44.13 -0.22
C VAL A 70 9.82 44.08 0.97
N GLY A 71 9.28 43.79 2.15
CA GLY A 71 10.03 43.63 3.40
C GLY A 71 9.57 42.42 4.21
N VAL A 72 9.56 42.54 5.54
CA VAL A 72 9.10 41.49 6.48
C VAL A 72 7.69 40.96 6.15
N TRP A 73 6.84 41.80 5.57
CA TRP A 73 5.48 41.46 5.14
C TRP A 73 5.41 40.32 4.10
N PHE A 74 6.45 40.14 3.27
CA PHE A 74 6.52 39.00 2.35
C PHE A 74 6.59 37.67 3.13
N PHE A 75 7.47 37.58 4.11
CA PHE A 75 7.66 36.37 4.94
C PHE A 75 6.44 36.07 5.79
N VAL A 76 5.79 37.10 6.36
CA VAL A 76 4.54 36.93 7.12
C VAL A 76 3.43 36.36 6.22
N ARG A 77 3.27 36.87 5.00
CA ARG A 77 2.25 36.36 4.07
C ARG A 77 2.54 34.94 3.62
N LEU A 78 3.81 34.61 3.35
CA LEU A 78 4.22 33.24 3.03
C LEU A 78 3.90 32.29 4.19
N PHE A 79 4.28 32.65 5.42
CA PHE A 79 3.99 31.87 6.61
C PHE A 79 2.49 31.65 6.81
N MET A 80 1.67 32.70 6.73
CA MET A 80 0.22 32.59 6.88
C MET A 80 -0.42 31.73 5.78
N SER A 81 0.09 31.83 4.55
CA SER A 81 -0.39 31.02 3.43
C SER A 81 -0.07 29.54 3.65
N LEU A 82 1.16 29.22 4.10
CA LEU A 82 1.57 27.86 4.43
C LEU A 82 0.77 27.31 5.60
N ALA A 83 0.60 28.08 6.68
CA ALA A 83 -0.19 27.69 7.84
C ALA A 83 -1.66 27.42 7.47
N GLY A 84 -2.27 28.26 6.63
CA GLY A 84 -3.62 28.02 6.13
C GLY A 84 -3.72 26.75 5.26
N ALA A 85 -2.73 26.52 4.39
CA ALA A 85 -2.68 25.34 3.53
C ALA A 85 -2.55 24.05 4.34
N THR A 86 -1.60 24.02 5.28
CA THR A 86 -1.35 22.86 6.14
C THR A 86 -2.54 22.61 7.05
N MET A 87 -3.18 23.64 7.59
CA MET A 87 -4.39 23.50 8.40
C MET A 87 -5.50 22.79 7.62
N VAL A 88 -5.84 23.28 6.42
CA VAL A 88 -6.91 22.68 5.58
C VAL A 88 -6.55 21.26 5.16
N GLY A 89 -5.31 21.04 4.69
CA GLY A 89 -4.85 19.74 4.24
C GLY A 89 -4.78 18.70 5.37
N TYR A 90 -4.25 19.09 6.53
CA TYR A 90 -4.07 18.21 7.68
C TYR A 90 -5.40 17.87 8.35
N VAL A 91 -6.23 18.89 8.67
CA VAL A 91 -7.56 18.66 9.25
C VAL A 91 -8.41 17.81 8.30
N GLY A 92 -8.35 18.09 7.00
CA GLY A 92 -9.00 17.28 5.97
C GLY A 92 -8.52 15.82 5.97
N ALA A 93 -7.21 15.59 6.05
CA ALA A 93 -6.63 14.25 6.10
C ALA A 93 -7.05 13.49 7.36
N LEU A 94 -7.06 14.15 8.53
CA LEU A 94 -7.53 13.55 9.78
C LEU A 94 -9.01 13.16 9.71
N VAL A 95 -9.86 14.01 9.13
CA VAL A 95 -11.29 13.68 8.92
C VAL A 95 -11.43 12.43 8.05
N LEU A 96 -10.61 12.28 7.01
CA LEU A 96 -10.60 11.10 6.15
C LEU A 96 -10.06 9.84 6.85
N GLU A 97 -9.14 9.97 7.80
CA GLU A 97 -8.56 8.83 8.52
C GLU A 97 -9.45 8.32 9.65
N TYR A 98 -10.08 9.22 10.41
CA TYR A 98 -10.80 8.84 11.62
C TYR A 98 -12.33 8.75 11.45
N TYR A 99 -12.93 9.65 10.67
CA TYR A 99 -14.40 9.73 10.56
C TYR A 99 -14.96 9.10 9.28
N TYR A 100 -14.22 9.21 8.17
CA TYR A 100 -14.65 8.68 6.89
C TYR A 100 -14.72 7.14 6.78
N PRO A 101 -13.86 6.34 7.46
CA PRO A 101 -13.89 4.87 7.31
C PRO A 101 -15.26 4.25 7.59
N THR A 102 -16.02 4.79 8.54
CA THR A 102 -17.39 4.32 8.84
C THR A 102 -18.33 4.46 7.64
N LYS A 103 -18.23 5.58 6.91
CA LYS A 103 -19.04 5.80 5.69
C LYS A 103 -18.54 4.93 4.54
N LEU A 104 -17.23 4.79 4.40
CA LEU A 104 -16.60 3.92 3.41
C LEU A 104 -17.03 2.46 3.61
N ASN A 105 -16.97 1.95 4.84
CA ASN A 105 -17.36 0.58 5.18
C ASN A 105 -18.84 0.29 4.85
N LYS A 106 -19.76 1.22 5.15
CA LYS A 106 -21.17 1.08 4.76
C LYS A 106 -21.33 0.99 3.25
N LYS A 107 -20.58 1.80 2.50
CA LYS A 107 -20.59 1.79 1.04
C LYS A 107 -19.98 0.49 0.48
N LEU A 108 -18.88 0.00 1.04
CA LEU A 108 -18.23 -1.24 0.65
C LEU A 108 -19.13 -2.45 0.90
N LYS A 109 -19.76 -2.54 2.08
CA LYS A 109 -20.76 -3.59 2.40
C LYS A 109 -21.89 -3.63 1.39
N LYS A 110 -22.38 -2.47 0.94
CA LYS A 110 -23.39 -2.41 -0.12
C LYS A 110 -22.89 -3.09 -1.40
N TRP A 111 -21.67 -2.81 -1.86
CA TRP A 111 -21.13 -3.43 -3.08
C TRP A 111 -20.82 -4.92 -2.91
N ARG A 112 -20.37 -5.34 -1.72
CA ARG A 112 -20.15 -6.75 -1.37
C ARG A 112 -21.44 -7.56 -1.51
N TYR A 113 -22.51 -7.17 -0.79
CA TYR A 113 -23.75 -7.94 -0.70
C TYR A 113 -24.79 -7.66 -1.79
N LEU A 114 -24.48 -6.83 -2.79
CA LEU A 114 -25.38 -6.63 -3.93
C LEU A 114 -25.49 -7.92 -4.75
N PRO A 115 -26.71 -8.43 -5.02
CA PRO A 115 -26.90 -9.68 -5.73
C PRO A 115 -26.13 -9.73 -7.05
N ARG A 116 -25.38 -10.81 -7.26
CA ARG A 116 -24.64 -11.04 -8.50
C ARG A 116 -25.56 -11.56 -9.60
N THR A 117 -25.15 -11.34 -10.84
CA THR A 117 -25.78 -11.93 -12.01
C THR A 117 -24.78 -12.86 -12.67
N ASN A 118 -25.18 -14.10 -12.93
CA ASN A 118 -24.33 -15.07 -13.60
C ASN A 118 -23.99 -14.54 -15.02
N PRO A 119 -22.70 -14.44 -15.40
CA PRO A 119 -22.30 -13.92 -16.70
C PRO A 119 -22.82 -14.78 -17.87
N LYS A 120 -22.95 -16.10 -17.66
CA LYS A 120 -23.35 -17.08 -18.68
C LYS A 120 -24.86 -17.07 -18.89
N THR A 121 -25.63 -17.15 -17.81
CA THR A 121 -27.09 -17.39 -17.85
C THR A 121 -27.92 -16.12 -17.64
N LYS A 122 -27.28 -15.03 -17.16
CA LYS A 122 -27.95 -13.78 -16.71
C LYS A 122 -28.92 -13.96 -15.55
N ASN A 123 -28.98 -15.14 -14.93
CA ASN A 123 -29.78 -15.38 -13.73
C ASN A 123 -29.22 -14.59 -12.53
N LYS A 124 -30.10 -14.26 -11.59
CA LYS A 124 -29.69 -13.74 -10.28
C LYS A 124 -29.05 -14.88 -9.48
N MET A 125 -27.91 -14.60 -8.86
CA MET A 125 -27.23 -15.52 -7.97
C MET A 125 -27.62 -15.23 -6.52
N ARG A 126 -27.71 -16.28 -5.71
CA ARG A 126 -27.91 -16.22 -4.27
C ARG A 126 -26.56 -16.28 -3.57
N LEU A 127 -26.38 -15.45 -2.54
CA LEU A 127 -25.26 -15.55 -1.63
C LEU A 127 -25.54 -16.69 -0.64
N LEU A 128 -24.59 -17.60 -0.50
CA LEU A 128 -24.65 -18.68 0.47
C LEU A 128 -24.38 -18.14 1.88
N SER A 129 -24.88 -18.84 2.89
CA SER A 129 -24.44 -18.61 4.27
C SER A 129 -23.12 -19.33 4.55
N GLU A 130 -22.38 -18.92 5.58
CA GLU A 130 -21.11 -19.50 6.01
C GLU A 130 -21.13 -21.05 6.09
N ALA A 131 -22.18 -21.62 6.69
CA ALA A 131 -22.30 -23.08 6.78
C ALA A 131 -22.63 -23.77 5.44
N GLU A 132 -23.25 -23.05 4.50
CA GLU A 132 -23.53 -23.57 3.16
C GLU A 132 -22.30 -23.46 2.25
N GLU A 133 -21.46 -22.45 2.46
CA GLU A 133 -20.33 -22.17 1.59
C GLU A 133 -19.11 -23.05 1.85
N ASP A 134 -18.92 -23.52 3.08
CA ASP A 134 -17.85 -24.46 3.46
C ASP A 134 -17.74 -25.66 2.50
N VAL A 135 -18.87 -26.17 2.02
CA VAL A 135 -18.94 -27.33 1.09
C VAL A 135 -18.32 -27.01 -0.27
N HIS A 136 -18.24 -25.73 -0.63
CA HIS A 136 -17.70 -25.22 -1.89
C HIS A 136 -16.29 -24.65 -1.76
N LEU A 137 -15.77 -24.51 -0.54
CA LEU A 137 -14.43 -24.01 -0.26
C LEU A 137 -13.44 -25.17 -0.06
N ASP A 138 -12.21 -24.99 -0.55
CA ASP A 138 -11.09 -25.88 -0.24
C ASP A 138 -10.71 -25.76 1.24
N GLU A 139 -10.17 -26.83 1.84
CA GLU A 139 -9.68 -26.86 3.22
C GLU A 139 -8.68 -25.72 3.49
N GLY A 140 -7.86 -25.36 2.49
CA GLY A 140 -6.94 -24.23 2.59
C GLY A 140 -7.63 -22.87 2.63
N MET A 141 -8.74 -22.71 1.91
CA MET A 141 -9.57 -21.49 1.95
C MET A 141 -10.30 -21.38 3.29
N GLN A 142 -10.89 -22.48 3.77
CA GLN A 142 -11.49 -22.56 5.10
C GLN A 142 -10.44 -22.26 6.18
N ALA A 143 -9.19 -22.70 6.01
CA ALA A 143 -8.11 -22.38 6.93
C ALA A 143 -7.76 -20.89 6.95
N GLU A 144 -7.90 -20.16 5.83
CA GLU A 144 -7.72 -18.70 5.78
C GLU A 144 -8.83 -17.95 6.52
N GLU A 145 -10.07 -18.46 6.46
CA GLU A 145 -11.24 -17.92 7.18
C GLU A 145 -11.17 -18.19 8.68
N ASN A 146 -10.79 -19.41 9.05
CA ASN A 146 -10.57 -19.80 10.45
C ASN A 146 -9.52 -18.94 11.16
N VAL A 147 -8.61 -18.34 10.39
CA VAL A 147 -7.61 -17.41 10.92
C VAL A 147 -7.96 -15.95 10.67
N PHE A 148 -9.13 -15.69 10.11
CA PHE A 148 -9.68 -14.38 9.79
C PHE A 148 -8.77 -13.52 8.90
N SER A 149 -7.98 -14.19 8.06
CA SER A 149 -7.05 -13.53 7.15
C SER A 149 -7.73 -13.09 5.88
N ILE A 150 -8.59 -13.95 5.35
CA ILE A 150 -9.34 -13.81 4.12
C ILE A 150 -10.75 -14.30 4.44
N ASP A 151 -11.73 -13.72 3.76
CA ASP A 151 -13.15 -13.97 3.91
C ASP A 151 -13.71 -14.24 2.50
N TYR A 152 -14.30 -15.41 2.27
CA TYR A 152 -14.82 -15.82 0.98
C TYR A 152 -16.33 -15.70 0.94
N ASP A 153 -16.87 -15.00 -0.06
CA ASP A 153 -18.31 -15.05 -0.35
C ASP A 153 -18.54 -16.04 -1.49
N VAL A 154 -19.39 -17.05 -1.29
CA VAL A 154 -19.81 -17.96 -2.35
C VAL A 154 -21.19 -17.60 -2.90
N TRP A 155 -21.25 -17.31 -4.20
CA TRP A 155 -22.49 -17.06 -4.93
C TRP A 155 -22.85 -18.25 -5.80
N ILE A 156 -24.12 -18.68 -5.76
CA ILE A 156 -24.63 -19.79 -6.57
C ILE A 156 -25.80 -19.36 -7.47
N ASP A 157 -25.80 -19.82 -8.72
CA ASP A 157 -26.99 -19.80 -9.59
C ASP A 157 -27.79 -21.09 -9.37
N GLU A 158 -28.86 -21.03 -8.60
CA GLU A 158 -29.67 -22.20 -8.23
C GLU A 158 -30.25 -22.97 -9.42
N LYS A 159 -30.38 -22.34 -10.60
CA LYS A 159 -30.93 -22.99 -11.78
C LYS A 159 -29.89 -23.85 -12.52
N THR A 160 -28.62 -23.47 -12.44
CA THR A 160 -27.55 -24.11 -13.23
C THR A 160 -26.48 -24.78 -12.37
N GLY A 161 -26.41 -24.44 -11.09
CA GLY A 161 -25.34 -24.87 -10.20
C GLY A 161 -24.01 -24.14 -10.44
N ASP A 162 -23.97 -23.10 -11.28
CA ASP A 162 -22.77 -22.29 -11.47
C ASP A 162 -22.42 -21.55 -10.16
N ILE A 163 -21.17 -21.67 -9.75
CA ILE A 163 -20.64 -21.04 -8.53
C ILE A 163 -19.66 -19.92 -8.89
N LYS A 164 -19.72 -18.81 -8.15
CA LYS A 164 -18.76 -17.71 -8.20
C LYS A 164 -18.25 -17.42 -6.79
N ILE A 165 -16.97 -17.66 -6.56
CA ILE A 165 -16.29 -17.39 -5.29
C ILE A 165 -15.62 -16.02 -5.37
N GLU A 166 -15.88 -15.15 -4.40
CA GLU A 166 -15.28 -13.81 -4.30
C GLU A 166 -14.45 -13.68 -3.01
N LYS A 167 -13.20 -13.24 -3.14
CA LYS A 167 -12.22 -13.16 -2.04
C LYS A 167 -12.13 -11.76 -1.44
N TYR A 168 -12.31 -11.61 -0.13
CA TYR A 168 -12.21 -10.33 0.60
C TYR A 168 -11.11 -10.39 1.68
N ASP A 169 -10.49 -9.25 1.96
CA ASP A 169 -9.52 -9.15 3.06
C ASP A 169 -10.24 -9.31 4.40
N GLY A 170 -9.73 -10.19 5.25
CA GLY A 170 -10.22 -10.40 6.61
C GLY A 170 -9.79 -9.29 7.57
N HIS A 171 -10.10 -9.48 8.84
CA HIS A 171 -9.78 -8.50 9.88
C HIS A 171 -8.39 -8.70 10.50
N LEU A 172 -7.79 -9.87 10.35
CA LEU A 172 -6.42 -10.16 10.79
C LEU A 172 -5.47 -10.19 9.60
N ILE A 173 -4.25 -9.72 9.82
CA ILE A 173 -3.19 -9.79 8.81
C ILE A 173 -2.40 -11.08 9.05
N ALA A 174 -2.46 -11.98 8.08
CA ALA A 174 -1.61 -13.16 8.04
C ALA A 174 -0.76 -13.15 6.76
N LEU A 175 0.45 -13.70 6.86
CA LEU A 175 1.36 -13.77 5.74
C LEU A 175 1.03 -14.96 4.84
N ARG A 176 1.36 -14.85 3.57
CA ARG A 176 1.30 -15.96 2.63
C ARG A 176 2.35 -17.01 2.99
N CYS A 177 1.93 -18.26 3.18
CA CYS A 177 2.84 -19.37 3.39
C CYS A 177 3.58 -19.71 2.10
N GLY A 178 4.91 -19.79 2.15
CA GLY A 178 5.72 -20.19 0.99
C GLY A 178 5.57 -21.66 0.57
N ASN A 179 5.00 -22.51 1.43
CA ASN A 179 4.80 -23.93 1.14
C ASN A 179 3.43 -24.23 0.51
N CYS A 180 2.34 -23.83 1.18
CA CYS A 180 0.98 -24.10 0.69
C CYS A 180 0.33 -22.93 -0.08
N GLY A 181 0.93 -21.73 -0.06
CA GLY A 181 0.41 -20.59 -0.81
C GLY A 181 -0.76 -19.83 -0.17
N PHE A 182 -1.36 -20.34 0.90
CA PHE A 182 -2.45 -19.69 1.66
C PHE A 182 -1.94 -18.65 2.66
N TYR A 183 -2.77 -17.65 2.96
CA TYR A 183 -2.54 -16.56 3.91
C TYR A 183 -2.79 -17.00 5.35
N THR A 184 -2.15 -18.08 5.78
CA THR A 184 -2.37 -18.68 7.11
C THR A 184 -1.14 -18.61 8.02
N MET A 185 -0.09 -17.88 7.62
CA MET A 185 1.16 -17.78 8.35
C MET A 185 1.09 -16.67 9.42
N LYS A 186 1.25 -17.03 10.69
CA LYS A 186 1.16 -16.12 11.85
C LYS A 186 2.43 -16.16 12.67
N VAL A 187 2.74 -15.08 13.38
CA VAL A 187 3.78 -15.09 14.42
C VAL A 187 3.25 -15.87 15.62
N VAL A 188 3.99 -16.89 16.07
CA VAL A 188 3.62 -17.72 17.23
C VAL A 188 4.50 -17.41 18.44
N ARG A 189 5.78 -17.11 18.20
CA ARG A 189 6.72 -16.70 19.25
C ARG A 189 7.72 -15.69 18.70
N GLU A 190 8.19 -14.81 19.58
CA GLU A 190 9.27 -13.87 19.31
C GLU A 190 10.35 -14.09 20.37
N GLU A 191 11.61 -14.10 19.96
CA GLU A 191 12.76 -14.38 20.82
C GLU A 191 13.86 -13.35 20.53
N ILE A 192 14.50 -12.83 21.57
CA ILE A 192 15.66 -11.95 21.43
C ILE A 192 16.90 -12.84 21.44
N ILE A 193 17.63 -12.91 20.33
CA ILE A 193 18.83 -13.77 20.21
C ILE A 193 20.02 -13.07 20.85
N GLU A 194 20.20 -11.79 20.54
CA GLU A 194 21.36 -11.03 20.94
C GLU A 194 20.96 -9.72 21.61
N HIS A 195 21.77 -9.34 22.59
CA HIS A 195 21.68 -8.06 23.27
C HIS A 195 22.94 -7.26 22.99
N HIS A 196 22.79 -5.95 22.93
CA HIS A 196 23.89 -5.02 22.97
C HIS A 196 24.56 -5.02 24.35
N SER A 197 25.73 -4.38 24.47
CA SER A 197 26.50 -4.28 25.72
C SER A 197 25.75 -3.58 26.87
N ASP A 198 24.73 -2.78 26.55
CA ASP A 198 23.86 -2.09 27.51
C ASP A 198 22.59 -2.89 27.85
N GLY A 199 22.45 -4.11 27.33
CA GLY A 199 21.28 -4.97 27.56
C GLY A 199 20.08 -4.67 26.67
N SER A 200 20.16 -3.73 25.73
CA SER A 200 19.09 -3.52 24.74
C SER A 200 19.09 -4.65 23.69
N PRO A 201 17.93 -5.08 23.17
CA PRO A 201 17.86 -6.13 22.14
C PRO A 201 18.52 -5.64 20.84
N SER A 202 19.43 -6.43 20.29
CA SER A 202 20.09 -6.20 19.00
C SER A 202 19.41 -6.97 17.88
N GLU A 203 18.99 -8.19 18.17
CA GLU A 203 18.42 -9.09 17.17
C GLU A 203 17.18 -9.81 17.69
N LEU A 204 16.10 -9.73 16.92
CA LEU A 204 14.81 -10.34 17.21
C LEU A 204 14.53 -11.44 16.18
N LEU A 205 14.29 -12.65 16.67
CA LEU A 205 13.83 -13.78 15.87
C LEU A 205 12.33 -13.92 16.00
N LYS A 206 11.60 -13.76 14.88
CA LYS A 206 10.17 -14.06 14.84
C LYS A 206 9.98 -15.45 14.27
N HIS A 207 9.26 -16.30 15.00
CA HIS A 207 8.88 -17.61 14.54
C HIS A 207 7.44 -17.57 14.04
N TYR A 208 7.32 -17.89 12.77
CA TYR A 208 6.08 -18.00 12.07
C TYR A 208 5.66 -19.46 11.95
N GLN A 209 4.38 -19.71 12.09
CA GLN A 209 3.78 -21.01 11.80
C GLN A 209 2.54 -20.84 10.95
N CYS A 210 2.44 -21.70 9.93
CA CYS A 210 1.27 -21.81 9.10
C CYS A 210 0.18 -22.58 9.85
N SER A 211 -1.01 -21.99 10.03
CA SER A 211 -2.11 -22.69 10.70
C SER A 211 -2.66 -23.87 9.89
N TYR A 212 -2.54 -23.85 8.57
CA TYR A 212 -2.97 -24.93 7.66
C TYR A 212 -1.92 -26.05 7.60
N CYS A 213 -0.84 -25.88 6.82
CA CYS A 213 0.16 -26.93 6.58
C CYS A 213 1.19 -27.13 7.70
N LYS A 214 1.06 -26.40 8.83
CA LYS A 214 1.97 -26.43 10.00
C LYS A 214 3.44 -26.11 9.71
N ASN A 215 3.77 -25.69 8.49
CA ASN A 215 5.13 -25.27 8.14
C ASN A 215 5.60 -24.12 9.04
N VAL A 216 6.83 -24.21 9.52
CA VAL A 216 7.45 -23.26 10.44
C VAL A 216 8.53 -22.50 9.68
N ARG A 217 8.63 -21.20 9.93
CA ARG A 217 9.69 -20.34 9.40
C ARG A 217 10.16 -19.41 10.49
N ALA A 218 11.47 -19.27 10.66
CA ALA A 218 12.03 -18.20 11.49
C ALA A 218 12.57 -17.09 10.58
N THR A 219 12.45 -15.84 11.00
CA THR A 219 13.07 -14.71 10.30
C THR A 219 13.63 -13.75 11.32
N GLN A 220 14.90 -13.40 11.12
CA GLN A 220 15.67 -12.53 11.97
C GLN A 220 15.47 -11.08 11.54
N PHE A 221 15.30 -10.22 12.52
CA PHE A 221 15.13 -8.78 12.35
C PHE A 221 16.16 -8.08 13.23
N HIS A 222 16.93 -7.18 12.63
CA HIS A 222 17.79 -6.29 13.41
C HIS A 222 16.93 -5.25 14.12
N VAL A 223 17.07 -5.17 15.44
CA VAL A 223 16.36 -4.20 16.26
C VAL A 223 17.20 -2.93 16.30
N SER A 224 16.67 -1.88 15.67
CA SER A 224 17.32 -0.59 15.65
C SER A 224 17.34 0.02 17.05
N ARG A 225 18.52 0.50 17.47
CA ARG A 225 18.70 1.32 18.68
C ARG A 225 18.32 2.79 18.51
N LYS A 226 17.92 3.19 17.31
CA LYS A 226 17.68 4.59 16.99
C LYS A 226 16.59 5.17 17.89
N GLU A 227 16.93 6.24 18.58
CA GLU A 227 15.99 7.04 19.35
C GLU A 227 15.33 8.10 18.46
N GLY A 228 14.32 8.78 18.99
CA GLY A 228 13.55 9.79 18.25
C GLY A 228 14.42 10.87 17.57
N GLU A 229 15.55 11.23 18.17
CA GLU A 229 16.50 12.21 17.63
C GLU A 229 17.34 11.65 16.45
N ASP A 230 17.67 10.36 16.46
CA ASP A 230 18.47 9.73 15.41
C ASP A 230 17.75 9.72 14.06
N TYR A 231 16.42 9.59 14.08
CA TYR A 231 15.60 9.68 12.87
C TYR A 231 15.53 11.08 12.27
N LYS A 232 15.85 12.14 13.03
CA LYS A 232 15.88 13.52 12.52
C LYS A 232 17.13 13.82 11.70
N LEU A 233 18.22 13.08 11.96
CA LEU A 233 19.52 13.26 11.30
C LEU A 233 19.66 12.39 10.04
N GLU A 234 18.81 11.38 9.88
CA GLU A 234 18.79 10.56 8.69
C GLU A 234 18.25 11.35 7.50
N LYS A 235 19.13 11.67 6.55
CA LYS A 235 18.71 12.09 5.22
C LYS A 235 17.97 10.90 4.59
N PRO A 236 16.79 11.10 3.99
CA PRO A 236 16.08 10.02 3.34
C PRO A 236 17.00 9.41 2.27
N HIS A 237 17.41 8.16 2.49
CA HIS A 237 18.03 7.37 1.45
C HIS A 237 16.94 7.15 0.39
N PHE A 238 17.05 7.88 -0.73
CA PHE A 238 16.29 7.55 -1.93
C PHE A 238 16.79 6.20 -2.43
N VAL A 239 16.22 5.13 -1.90
CA VAL A 239 16.40 3.78 -2.44
C VAL A 239 15.89 3.84 -3.87
N ARG A 240 16.79 3.69 -4.86
CA ARG A 240 16.37 3.41 -6.23
C ARG A 240 15.59 2.11 -6.17
N ASN A 241 14.33 2.15 -6.60
CA ASN A 241 13.42 1.03 -6.52
C ASN A 241 13.91 -0.12 -7.42
N THR A 242 14.60 -1.11 -6.83
CA THR A 242 15.05 -2.35 -7.49
C THR A 242 14.09 -3.51 -7.26
N LYS A 243 12.86 -3.24 -6.81
CA LYS A 243 11.84 -4.26 -6.45
C LYS A 243 11.42 -5.21 -7.58
N ASP A 244 11.73 -4.87 -8.83
CA ASP A 244 11.34 -5.65 -10.00
C ASP A 244 12.54 -6.36 -10.68
N ILE A 245 13.69 -6.47 -10.01
CA ILE A 245 14.89 -7.12 -10.56
C ILE A 245 15.11 -8.46 -9.84
N ASP A 246 14.80 -9.56 -10.52
CA ASP A 246 14.96 -10.92 -9.99
C ASP A 246 16.40 -11.46 -10.13
N LEU A 247 17.16 -10.97 -11.12
CA LEU A 247 18.53 -11.41 -11.42
C LEU A 247 19.28 -10.38 -12.28
N VAL A 248 20.55 -10.13 -11.97
CA VAL A 248 21.47 -9.35 -12.82
C VAL A 248 22.58 -10.26 -13.33
N ARG A 249 22.69 -10.42 -14.65
CA ARG A 249 23.77 -11.18 -15.29
C ARG A 249 24.75 -10.23 -15.98
N VAL A 250 26.02 -10.33 -15.63
CA VAL A 250 27.13 -9.58 -16.23
C VAL A 250 27.97 -10.53 -17.06
N GLU A 251 28.10 -10.26 -18.36
CA GLU A 251 28.96 -11.03 -19.26
C GLU A 251 30.16 -10.18 -19.67
N ILE A 252 31.36 -10.66 -19.35
CA ILE A 252 32.61 -9.94 -19.62
C ILE A 252 33.35 -10.69 -20.73
N HIS A 253 33.60 -9.99 -21.84
CA HIS A 253 34.32 -10.51 -23.00
C HIS A 253 35.75 -10.01 -22.96
N SER A 254 36.71 -10.93 -22.81
CA SER A 254 38.13 -10.62 -22.96
C SER A 254 38.66 -11.23 -24.25
N SER A 255 39.42 -10.43 -25.01
CA SER A 255 40.12 -10.89 -26.21
C SER A 255 41.15 -11.99 -25.93
N LEU A 256 41.64 -12.08 -24.69
CA LEU A 256 42.69 -13.02 -24.27
C LEU A 256 42.15 -14.22 -23.49
N LYS A 257 41.10 -14.04 -22.67
CA LYS A 257 40.61 -15.05 -21.70
C LYS A 257 39.20 -15.58 -22.01
N GLY A 258 38.64 -15.27 -23.17
CA GLY A 258 37.32 -15.72 -23.59
C GLY A 258 36.17 -15.01 -22.86
N LYS A 259 34.98 -15.62 -22.89
CA LYS A 259 33.74 -15.09 -22.30
C LYS A 259 33.51 -15.68 -20.92
N LYS A 260 33.26 -14.84 -19.92
CA LYS A 260 32.83 -15.26 -18.57
C LYS A 260 31.53 -14.57 -18.20
N HIS A 261 30.64 -15.28 -17.53
CA HIS A 261 29.39 -14.75 -17.01
C HIS A 261 29.36 -14.83 -15.48
N TYR A 262 28.80 -13.80 -14.87
CA TYR A 262 28.62 -13.66 -13.43
C TYR A 262 27.18 -13.26 -13.14
N GLU A 263 26.58 -13.81 -12.09
CA GLU A 263 25.18 -13.60 -11.74
C GLU A 263 25.08 -13.02 -10.32
N PHE A 264 24.24 -12.01 -10.17
CA PHE A 264 24.03 -11.27 -8.93
C PHE A 264 22.54 -11.15 -8.65
N GLN A 265 22.19 -11.13 -7.37
CA GLN A 265 20.80 -11.00 -6.94
C GLN A 265 20.36 -9.54 -6.89
N THR A 266 21.29 -8.59 -6.81
CA THR A 266 20.99 -7.15 -6.80
C THR A 266 21.92 -6.35 -7.69
N VAL A 267 21.48 -5.15 -8.09
CA VAL A 267 22.27 -4.23 -8.91
C VAL A 267 23.48 -3.71 -8.14
N GLU A 268 23.35 -3.52 -6.84
CA GLU A 268 24.43 -3.05 -5.96
C GLU A 268 25.57 -4.09 -5.87
N GLN A 269 25.23 -5.38 -5.80
CA GLN A 269 26.21 -6.46 -5.83
C GLN A 269 26.96 -6.51 -7.16
N ALA A 270 26.25 -6.38 -8.28
CA ALA A 270 26.85 -6.33 -9.60
C ALA A 270 27.77 -5.11 -9.77
N GLN A 271 27.36 -3.95 -9.26
CA GLN A 271 28.16 -2.73 -9.31
C GLN A 271 29.45 -2.86 -8.50
N LYS A 272 29.35 -3.33 -7.25
CA LYS A 272 30.53 -3.55 -6.40
C LYS A 272 31.49 -4.57 -7.02
N PHE A 273 30.97 -5.64 -7.60
CA PHE A 273 31.79 -6.60 -8.35
C PHE A 273 32.52 -5.93 -9.50
N LEU A 274 31.85 -5.13 -10.32
CA LEU A 274 32.48 -4.43 -11.45
C LEU A 274 33.55 -3.42 -11.01
N GLU A 275 33.38 -2.77 -9.85
CA GLU A 275 34.38 -1.86 -9.29
C GLU A 275 35.64 -2.58 -8.81
N GLU A 276 35.50 -3.81 -8.30
CA GLU A 276 36.60 -4.63 -7.79
C GLU A 276 37.19 -5.60 -8.84
N PHE A 277 36.50 -5.79 -9.96
CA PHE A 277 36.84 -6.80 -10.96
C PHE A 277 38.11 -6.43 -11.73
N ASP A 278 39.12 -7.28 -11.59
CA ASP A 278 40.39 -7.19 -12.30
C ASP A 278 40.74 -8.56 -12.89
N PHE A 279 40.93 -8.62 -14.21
CA PHE A 279 41.29 -9.85 -14.92
C PHE A 279 42.67 -10.39 -14.50
N ASP A 280 43.54 -9.55 -13.94
CA ASP A 280 44.94 -9.87 -13.68
C ASP A 280 45.23 -10.29 -12.22
N LYS A 281 44.25 -10.13 -11.31
CA LYS A 281 44.34 -10.63 -9.92
C LYS A 281 44.23 -12.16 -9.76
N GLY A 282 44.02 -12.89 -10.85
CA GLY A 282 43.97 -14.35 -10.86
C GLY A 282 45.30 -14.98 -11.26
N ARG A 283 46.29 -14.97 -10.36
CA ARG A 283 47.40 -15.92 -10.33
C ARG A 283 47.78 -16.25 -8.90
#